data_AF-A0A2E1DZW9-F1
#
_entry.id   AF-A0A2E1DZW9-F1
#
_cell.length_a   1.000
_cell.length_b   1.000
_cell.length_c   1.000
_cell.angle_alpha   90.00
_cell.angle_beta   90.00
_cell.angle_gamma   90.00
#
_symmetry.space_group_name_H-M   'P 1'
#
loop_
_entity.id
_entity.type
_entity.pdbx_description
1 polymer ?
#
loop_
_entity_poly.entity_id
_entity_poly.type
_entity_poly.pdbx_seq_one_letter_code
_entity_poly.pdbx_strand_id
1 'polypeptide(L)'
;MKRFLFLVFIILSSCNNPIENKKPNVIIIMTDDQGFGDLGINENPNIMTPNIDKFASESVQFNNFFVSPVCAPTRSSLMTGRYSLRTGVRDTYNGGAIMSENETTIAEILKEANYSTGIFGKWHLGDNYPFRPSEQGFDESLIHLAGGIGQVGDFTNYFKGSTSYFDPILWKNNKQNQYEGYCSDIFTEN
;
A
#
# COMPACT_ATOMS: atom_id res chain seq x y z
N MET A 1 -58.50 -11.79 -21.42
CA MET A 1 -57.82 -11.96 -20.12
C MET A 1 -56.53 -12.76 -20.18
N LYS A 2 -56.49 -13.99 -20.75
CA LYS A 2 -55.25 -14.82 -20.79
C LYS A 2 -54.05 -14.19 -21.51
N ARG A 3 -54.26 -13.45 -22.61
CA ARG A 3 -53.19 -12.72 -23.34
C ARG A 3 -52.64 -11.50 -22.58
N PHE A 4 -53.47 -10.87 -21.74
CA PHE A 4 -53.06 -9.70 -20.94
C PHE A 4 -52.22 -10.13 -19.72
N LEU A 5 -52.56 -11.27 -19.10
CA LEU A 5 -51.74 -11.88 -18.05
C LEU A 5 -50.35 -12.31 -18.56
N PHE A 6 -50.26 -12.81 -19.79
CA PHE A 6 -49.00 -13.27 -20.38
C PHE A 6 -48.01 -12.12 -20.64
N LEU A 7 -48.51 -10.95 -21.04
CA LEU A 7 -47.70 -9.74 -21.26
C LEU A 7 -47.18 -9.13 -19.95
N VAL A 8 -47.96 -9.19 -18.87
CA VAL A 8 -47.51 -8.74 -17.53
C VAL A 8 -46.39 -9.65 -16.98
N PHE A 9 -46.44 -10.96 -17.27
CA PHE A 9 -45.42 -11.90 -16.82
C PHE A 9 -44.05 -11.68 -17.51
N ILE A 10 -44.05 -11.32 -18.80
CA ILE A 10 -42.81 -11.03 -19.56
C ILE A 10 -42.14 -9.73 -19.08
N ILE A 11 -42.93 -8.73 -18.70
CA ILE A 11 -42.42 -7.45 -18.19
C ILE A 11 -41.80 -7.62 -16.79
N LEU A 12 -42.37 -8.48 -15.94
CA LEU A 12 -41.83 -8.78 -14.61
C LEU A 12 -40.54 -9.61 -14.64
N SER A 13 -40.31 -10.43 -15.68
CA SER A 13 -39.06 -11.20 -15.82
C SER A 13 -37.88 -10.39 -16.39
N SER A 14 -38.10 -9.21 -16.98
CA SER A 14 -37.02 -8.37 -17.54
C SER A 14 -36.30 -7.48 -16.51
N CYS A 15 -36.76 -7.42 -15.26
CA CYS A 15 -36.16 -6.58 -14.21
C CYS A 15 -35.24 -7.33 -13.23
N ASN A 16 -34.86 -8.58 -13.53
CA ASN A 16 -33.97 -9.38 -12.69
C ASN A 16 -32.53 -9.44 -13.24
N ASN A 17 -31.97 -8.30 -13.65
CA ASN A 17 -30.51 -8.21 -13.70
C ASN A 17 -30.05 -7.93 -12.27
N PRO A 18 -29.51 -8.92 -11.52
CA PRO A 18 -28.84 -8.59 -10.28
C PRO A 18 -27.75 -7.58 -10.63
N ILE A 19 -27.84 -6.38 -10.05
CA ILE A 19 -26.69 -5.49 -10.00
C ILE A 19 -25.68 -6.30 -9.18
N GLU A 20 -24.74 -6.94 -9.88
CA GLU A 20 -23.62 -7.60 -9.26
C GLU A 20 -22.83 -6.46 -8.61
N ASN A 21 -23.12 -6.21 -7.35
CA ASN A 21 -22.53 -5.13 -6.58
C ASN A 21 -21.10 -5.55 -6.22
N LYS A 22 -20.25 -5.59 -7.26
CA LYS A 22 -18.84 -5.91 -7.13
C LYS A 22 -18.21 -4.80 -6.33
N LYS A 23 -17.70 -5.18 -5.16
CA LYS A 23 -16.87 -4.31 -4.35
C LYS A 23 -15.67 -3.86 -5.21
N PRO A 24 -15.31 -2.57 -5.21
CA PRO A 24 -14.19 -2.07 -6.00
C PRO A 24 -12.87 -2.56 -5.40
N ASN A 25 -11.85 -2.78 -6.24
CA ASN A 25 -10.48 -2.95 -5.73
C ASN A 25 -9.97 -1.62 -5.18
N VAL A 26 -9.26 -1.67 -4.05
CA VAL A 26 -8.61 -0.50 -3.44
C VAL A 26 -7.11 -0.65 -3.58
N ILE A 27 -6.47 0.26 -4.31
CA ILE A 27 -5.03 0.28 -4.52
C ILE A 27 -4.48 1.58 -3.96
N ILE A 28 -3.51 1.49 -3.05
CA ILE A 28 -2.83 2.64 -2.47
C ILE A 28 -1.37 2.59 -2.92
N ILE A 29 -0.96 3.59 -3.71
CA ILE A 29 0.43 3.77 -4.13
C ILE A 29 1.01 4.89 -3.27
N MET A 30 2.03 4.57 -2.47
CA MET A 30 2.73 5.53 -1.62
C MET A 30 4.18 5.62 -2.05
N THR A 31 4.58 6.79 -2.55
CA THR A 31 5.98 7.13 -2.79
C THR A 31 6.67 7.51 -1.48
N ASP A 32 8.00 7.37 -1.45
CA ASP A 32 8.82 7.65 -0.27
C ASP A 32 9.79 8.79 -0.62
N ASP A 33 9.80 9.84 0.21
CA ASP A 33 10.58 11.07 0.06
C ASP A 33 10.37 11.84 -1.27
N GLN A 34 9.25 11.61 -1.97
CA GLN A 34 8.87 12.39 -3.14
C GLN A 34 8.32 13.76 -2.75
N GLY A 35 8.98 14.82 -3.21
CA GLY A 35 8.55 16.19 -3.03
C GLY A 35 7.42 16.58 -3.97
N PHE A 36 6.65 17.61 -3.58
CA PHE A 36 5.60 18.18 -4.42
C PHE A 36 6.13 18.61 -5.80
N GLY A 37 7.32 19.22 -5.83
CA GLY A 37 7.95 19.68 -7.07
C GLY A 37 8.55 18.58 -7.94
N ASP A 38 8.51 17.29 -7.58
CA ASP A 38 9.20 16.23 -8.33
C ASP A 38 8.40 15.69 -9.52
N LEU A 39 7.16 16.14 -9.71
CA LEU A 39 6.24 15.62 -10.71
C LEU A 39 6.06 16.60 -11.89
N GLY A 40 5.92 16.05 -13.10
CA GLY A 40 5.62 16.81 -14.32
C GLY A 40 4.30 17.58 -14.23
N ILE A 41 3.27 17.01 -13.60
CA ILE A 41 2.01 17.72 -13.28
C ILE A 41 2.18 18.96 -12.40
N ASN A 42 3.29 19.05 -11.67
CA ASN A 42 3.65 20.21 -10.85
C ASN A 42 4.75 21.04 -11.52
N GLU A 43 4.80 21.00 -12.86
CA GLU A 43 5.67 21.82 -13.72
C GLU A 43 7.18 21.57 -13.53
N ASN A 44 7.58 20.36 -13.11
CA ASN A 44 9.00 20.00 -13.05
C ASN A 44 9.60 19.90 -14.47
N PRO A 45 10.62 20.71 -14.84
CA PRO A 45 11.20 20.68 -16.18
C PRO A 45 12.27 19.58 -16.38
N ASN A 46 12.70 18.92 -15.31
CA ASN A 46 13.84 18.00 -15.30
C ASN A 46 13.43 16.53 -15.15
N ILE A 47 12.36 16.24 -14.39
CA ILE A 47 11.89 14.89 -14.12
C ILE A 47 10.65 14.62 -14.99
N MET A 48 10.71 13.55 -15.78
CA MET A 48 9.60 13.13 -16.63
C MET A 48 8.77 12.04 -15.94
N THR A 49 7.48 12.31 -15.70
CA THR A 49 6.55 11.36 -15.03
C THR A 49 5.32 11.05 -15.87
N PRO A 50 5.46 10.65 -17.16
CA PRO A 50 4.34 10.62 -18.11
C PRO A 50 3.16 9.73 -17.70
N ASN A 51 3.44 8.62 -17.00
CA ASN A 51 2.39 7.74 -16.49
C ASN A 51 1.60 8.36 -15.32
N ILE A 52 2.30 9.02 -14.38
CA ILE A 52 1.66 9.72 -13.26
C ILE A 52 0.90 10.93 -13.79
N ASP A 53 1.47 11.65 -14.76
CA ASP A 53 0.86 12.84 -15.34
C ASP A 53 -0.44 12.49 -16.07
N LYS A 54 -0.41 11.40 -16.84
CA LYS A 54 -1.61 10.85 -17.48
C LYS A 54 -2.64 10.42 -16.43
N PHE A 55 -2.23 9.67 -15.41
CA PHE A 55 -3.14 9.24 -14.33
C PHE A 55 -3.82 10.42 -13.64
N ALA A 56 -3.07 11.49 -13.35
CA ALA A 56 -3.59 12.71 -12.75
C ALA A 56 -4.60 13.44 -13.66
N SER A 57 -4.41 13.42 -14.99
CA SER A 57 -5.35 14.02 -15.96
C SER A 57 -6.70 13.30 -16.03
N GLU A 58 -6.74 12.03 -15.62
CA GLU A 58 -7.93 11.17 -15.58
C GLU A 58 -8.53 11.06 -14.16
N SER A 59 -7.97 11.79 -13.18
CA SER A 59 -8.26 11.62 -11.75
C SER A 59 -8.67 12.92 -11.05
N VAL A 60 -9.20 12.79 -9.83
CA VAL A 60 -9.35 13.90 -8.90
C VAL A 60 -8.02 14.17 -8.20
N GLN A 61 -7.62 15.43 -8.15
CA GLN A 61 -6.36 15.88 -7.53
C GLN A 61 -6.63 16.74 -6.29
N PHE A 62 -5.75 16.64 -5.30
CA PHE A 62 -5.80 17.42 -4.07
C PHE A 62 -4.57 18.31 -3.95
N ASN A 63 -4.75 19.62 -4.11
CA ASN A 63 -3.66 20.59 -3.95
C ASN A 63 -3.29 20.82 -2.48
N ASN A 64 -4.15 20.39 -1.55
CA ASN A 64 -3.96 20.51 -0.12
C ASN A 64 -4.11 19.12 0.52
N PHE A 65 -3.05 18.32 0.44
CA PHE A 65 -2.98 16.98 1.03
C PHE A 65 -1.79 16.93 1.98
N PHE A 66 -2.01 16.53 3.23
CA PHE A 66 -1.00 16.63 4.29
C PHE A 66 -0.72 15.27 4.93
N VAL A 67 0.55 15.03 5.22
CA VAL A 67 1.07 13.84 5.89
C VAL A 67 1.94 14.24 7.08
N SER A 68 2.41 13.26 7.86
CA SER A 68 3.46 13.53 8.86
C SER A 68 4.80 13.80 8.16
N PRO A 69 5.73 14.58 8.77
CA PRO A 69 6.94 15.03 8.09
C PRO A 69 7.96 13.92 7.80
N VAL A 70 7.72 12.68 8.25
CA VAL A 70 8.60 11.53 8.08
C VAL A 70 7.81 10.23 7.91
N CYS A 71 8.48 9.22 7.36
CA CYS A 71 7.94 7.95 6.87
C CYS A 71 7.07 7.16 7.88
N ALA A 72 7.64 6.60 8.94
CA ALA A 72 6.90 5.71 9.86
C ALA A 72 5.66 6.38 10.49
N PRO A 73 5.71 7.63 10.99
CA PRO A 73 4.51 8.37 11.41
C PRO A 73 3.40 8.40 10.35
N THR A 74 3.71 8.77 9.11
CA THR A 74 2.73 8.80 8.00
C THR A 74 2.13 7.42 7.73
N ARG A 75 2.97 6.38 7.69
CA ARG A 75 2.53 4.99 7.44
C ARG A 75 1.59 4.52 8.55
N SER A 76 1.92 4.79 9.81
CA SER A 76 1.06 4.42 10.94
C SER A 76 -0.29 5.14 10.90
N SER A 77 -0.31 6.40 10.49
CA SER A 77 -1.55 7.16 10.34
C SER A 77 -2.40 6.69 9.17
N LEU A 78 -1.78 6.30 8.05
CA LEU A 78 -2.49 5.69 6.94
C LEU A 78 -3.13 4.36 7.37
N MET A 79 -2.36 3.49 8.04
CA MET A 79 -2.86 2.17 8.43
C MET A 79 -4.01 2.26 9.42
N THR A 80 -4.00 3.21 10.35
CA THR A 80 -4.93 3.22 11.50
C THR A 80 -6.00 4.30 11.43
N GLY A 81 -5.86 5.29 10.54
CA GLY A 81 -6.68 6.51 10.54
C GLY A 81 -6.45 7.40 11.78
N ARG A 82 -5.37 7.20 12.53
CA ARG A 82 -5.08 7.89 13.79
C ARG A 82 -3.77 8.66 13.72
N TYR A 83 -3.66 9.75 14.46
CA TYR A 83 -2.41 10.50 14.56
C TYR A 83 -1.29 9.62 15.15
N SER A 84 -0.09 9.63 14.57
CA SER A 84 0.98 8.68 14.89
C SER A 84 1.32 8.55 16.38
N LEU A 85 1.30 9.66 17.13
CA LEU A 85 1.57 9.60 18.58
C LEU A 85 0.54 8.76 19.36
N ARG A 86 -0.65 8.51 18.78
CA ARG A 86 -1.67 7.63 19.35
C ARG A 86 -1.46 6.16 19.02
N THR A 87 -0.67 5.86 17.99
CA THR A 87 -0.41 4.48 17.50
C THR A 87 0.84 3.86 18.12
N GLY A 88 1.58 4.63 18.93
CA GLY A 88 2.86 4.23 19.50
C GLY A 88 4.08 4.69 18.69
N VAL A 89 3.88 5.10 17.43
CA VAL A 89 4.95 5.57 16.54
C VAL A 89 5.35 7.01 16.87
N ARG A 90 6.63 7.20 17.19
CA ARG A 90 7.19 8.50 17.64
C ARG A 90 8.41 8.94 16.84
N ASP A 91 9.04 8.02 16.12
CA ASP A 91 10.25 8.26 15.34
C ASP A 91 10.35 7.27 14.17
N THR A 92 11.44 7.28 13.40
CA THR A 92 11.69 6.40 12.25
C THR A 92 12.77 5.35 12.52
N TYR A 93 13.43 5.40 13.67
CA TYR A 93 14.56 4.54 14.01
C TYR A 93 14.56 4.17 15.51
N ASN A 94 15.52 3.34 15.95
CA ASN A 94 15.71 2.94 17.35
C ASN A 94 14.44 2.48 18.08
N GLY A 95 13.57 1.75 17.37
CA GLY A 95 12.29 1.24 17.91
C GLY A 95 11.15 2.26 17.92
N GLY A 96 11.42 3.55 17.65
CA GLY A 96 10.38 4.58 17.58
C GLY A 96 9.42 4.44 16.40
N ALA A 97 9.78 3.61 15.40
CA ALA A 97 8.95 3.29 14.23
C ALA A 97 7.93 2.17 14.50
N ILE A 98 8.04 1.45 15.62
CA ILE A 98 7.21 0.26 15.87
C ILE A 98 5.79 0.70 16.24
N MET A 99 4.81 0.27 15.46
CA MET A 99 3.40 0.50 15.75
C MET A 99 2.91 -0.46 16.83
N SER A 100 2.04 -0.01 17.72
CA SER A 100 1.45 -0.86 18.75
C SER A 100 0.61 -1.98 18.12
N GLU A 101 0.79 -3.21 18.62
CA GLU A 101 0.00 -4.38 18.22
C GLU A 101 -1.50 -4.28 18.51
N ASN A 102 -1.91 -3.31 19.35
CA ASN A 102 -3.32 -3.09 19.71
C ASN A 102 -4.05 -2.16 18.74
N GLU A 103 -3.35 -1.57 17.76
CA GLU A 103 -3.98 -0.76 16.74
C GLU A 103 -4.60 -1.65 15.66
N THR A 104 -5.78 -1.28 15.18
CA THR A 104 -6.44 -1.97 14.07
C THR A 104 -6.08 -1.28 12.76
N THR A 105 -5.55 -2.05 11.82
CA THR A 105 -5.15 -1.57 10.51
C THR A 105 -6.30 -1.60 9.50
N ILE A 106 -6.17 -0.80 8.45
CA ILE A 106 -7.06 -0.82 7.29
C ILE A 106 -7.06 -2.21 6.61
N ALA A 107 -5.96 -2.94 6.66
CA ALA A 107 -5.88 -4.30 6.12
C ALA A 107 -6.80 -5.26 6.90
N GLU A 108 -6.78 -5.22 8.23
CA GLU A 108 -7.68 -6.03 9.07
C GLU A 108 -9.15 -5.68 8.81
N ILE A 109 -9.48 -4.39 8.72
CA ILE A 109 -10.84 -3.92 8.42
C ILE A 109 -11.30 -4.41 7.03
N LEU A 110 -10.44 -4.31 6.01
CA LEU A 110 -10.77 -4.78 4.66
C LEU A 110 -10.93 -6.31 4.63
N LYS A 111 -10.12 -7.04 5.39
CA LYS A 111 -10.20 -8.49 5.51
C LYS A 111 -11.52 -8.94 6.12
N GLU A 112 -12.02 -8.28 7.17
CA GLU A 112 -13.37 -8.50 7.71
C GLU A 112 -14.47 -8.28 6.66
N ALA A 113 -14.22 -7.38 5.69
CA ALA A 113 -15.10 -7.13 4.55
C ALA A 113 -14.87 -8.09 3.37
N ASN A 114 -14.15 -9.20 3.54
CA ASN A 114 -13.82 -10.22 2.53
C ASN A 114 -12.95 -9.71 1.36
N TYR A 115 -12.04 -8.76 1.62
CA TYR A 115 -10.98 -8.44 0.66
C TYR A 115 -9.75 -9.32 0.89
N SER A 116 -9.07 -9.67 -0.19
CA SER A 116 -7.67 -10.11 -0.13
C SER A 116 -6.77 -8.90 0.01
N THR A 117 -5.76 -9.00 0.87
CA THR A 117 -4.91 -7.86 1.24
C THR A 117 -3.44 -8.14 0.94
N GLY A 118 -2.75 -7.15 0.38
CA GLY A 118 -1.34 -7.26 -0.02
C GLY A 118 -0.55 -5.99 0.28
N ILE A 119 0.71 -6.14 0.67
CA ILE A 119 1.68 -5.04 0.79
C ILE A 119 2.99 -5.38 0.11
N PHE A 120 3.52 -4.43 -0.65
CA PHE A 120 4.74 -4.59 -1.44
C PHE A 120 5.64 -3.37 -1.22
N GLY A 121 6.94 -3.60 -0.98
CA GLY A 121 7.91 -2.54 -0.73
C GLY A 121 8.17 -2.28 0.76
N LYS A 122 7.79 -1.11 1.25
CA LYS A 122 8.20 -0.62 2.59
C LYS A 122 7.07 -0.72 3.61
N TRP A 123 7.29 -1.50 4.67
CA TRP A 123 6.39 -1.53 5.83
C TRP A 123 6.73 -0.45 6.86
N HIS A 124 7.92 -0.52 7.43
CA HIS A 124 8.48 0.46 8.39
C HIS A 124 7.64 0.70 9.65
N LEU A 125 6.87 -0.30 10.09
CA LEU A 125 6.09 -0.27 11.34
C LEU A 125 6.44 -1.40 12.31
N GLY A 126 7.54 -2.09 12.07
CA GLY A 126 8.08 -3.18 12.89
C GLY A 126 8.41 -4.42 12.06
N ASP A 127 9.63 -4.95 12.24
CA ASP A 127 10.17 -6.04 11.42
C ASP A 127 10.04 -7.42 12.10
N ASN A 128 9.70 -7.44 13.38
CA ASN A 128 9.59 -8.65 14.20
C ASN A 128 8.14 -8.94 14.60
N TYR A 129 7.87 -10.20 14.94
CA TYR A 129 6.61 -10.57 15.57
C TYR A 129 6.38 -9.73 16.84
N PRO A 130 5.15 -9.22 17.10
CA PRO A 130 3.92 -9.37 16.31
C PRO A 130 3.60 -8.18 15.38
N PHE A 131 4.61 -7.39 14.99
CA PHE A 131 4.43 -6.11 14.29
C PHE A 131 4.54 -6.20 12.76
N ARG A 132 4.80 -7.39 12.20
CA ARG A 132 4.99 -7.57 10.74
C ARG A 132 3.65 -7.50 10.01
N PRO A 133 3.64 -7.23 8.69
CA PRO A 133 2.39 -7.12 7.95
C PRO A 133 1.44 -8.30 8.07
N SER A 134 1.97 -9.53 8.13
CA SER A 134 1.15 -10.76 8.25
C SER A 134 0.39 -10.86 9.57
N GLU A 135 0.92 -10.27 10.64
CA GLU A 135 0.24 -10.16 11.93
C GLU A 135 -0.64 -8.91 12.01
N GLN A 136 -0.59 -8.05 10.99
CA GLN A 136 -1.29 -6.75 10.92
C GLN A 136 -2.24 -6.73 9.72
N GLY A 137 -2.89 -7.86 9.45
CA GLY A 137 -4.00 -7.98 8.50
C GLY A 137 -3.64 -8.38 7.07
N PHE A 138 -2.39 -8.27 6.63
CA PHE A 138 -2.02 -8.55 5.23
C PHE A 138 -1.89 -10.06 4.94
N ASP A 139 -2.61 -10.56 3.93
CA ASP A 139 -2.54 -11.94 3.48
C ASP A 139 -1.24 -12.23 2.70
N GLU A 140 -0.81 -11.25 1.90
CA GLU A 140 0.45 -11.29 1.17
C GLU A 140 1.33 -10.08 1.54
N SER A 141 2.62 -10.35 1.69
CA SER A 141 3.64 -9.34 1.91
C SER A 141 4.89 -9.69 1.11
N LEU A 142 5.47 -8.71 0.44
CA LEU A 142 6.80 -8.75 -0.13
C LEU A 142 7.51 -7.44 0.22
N ILE A 143 8.29 -7.45 1.30
CA ILE A 143 8.85 -6.22 1.87
C ILE A 143 10.36 -6.29 2.06
N HIS A 144 10.99 -5.14 2.18
CA HIS A 144 12.32 -5.03 2.79
C HIS A 144 12.20 -4.66 4.27
N LEU A 145 13.31 -4.79 5.01
CA LEU A 145 13.37 -4.43 6.44
C LEU A 145 13.59 -2.92 6.64
N ALA A 146 13.31 -2.45 7.85
CA ALA A 146 13.59 -1.10 8.31
C ALA A 146 12.99 0.02 7.44
N GLY A 147 13.61 1.20 7.49
CA GLY A 147 13.14 2.41 6.81
C GLY A 147 13.60 2.55 5.36
N GLY A 148 14.47 1.68 4.86
CA GLY A 148 14.97 1.77 3.50
C GLY A 148 15.94 0.65 3.22
N ILE A 149 15.97 0.22 1.96
CA ILE A 149 16.87 -0.85 1.52
C ILE A 149 18.32 -0.39 1.70
N GLY A 150 19.13 -1.23 2.33
CA GLY A 150 20.55 -0.94 2.61
C GLY A 150 20.80 0.00 3.79
N GLN A 151 19.79 0.38 4.57
CA GLN A 151 20.00 1.04 5.87
C GLN A 151 20.50 0.05 6.92
N VAL A 152 21.01 0.57 8.05
CA VAL A 152 21.57 -0.27 9.14
C VAL A 152 20.58 -1.34 9.64
N GLY A 153 19.28 -1.00 9.69
CA GLY A 153 18.23 -1.94 10.08
C GLY A 153 17.93 -3.02 9.02
N ASP A 154 18.21 -2.74 7.74
CA ASP A 154 18.19 -3.73 6.67
C ASP A 154 19.55 -4.42 6.57
N PHE A 155 19.89 -5.17 7.62
CA PHE A 155 21.18 -5.84 7.76
C PHE A 155 21.47 -6.83 6.62
N THR A 156 20.43 -7.31 5.93
CA THR A 156 20.56 -8.22 4.78
C THR A 156 21.10 -7.53 3.53
N ASN A 157 20.77 -6.26 3.30
CA ASN A 157 21.26 -5.50 2.15
C ASN A 157 22.27 -4.40 2.51
N TYR A 158 22.49 -4.12 3.80
CA TYR A 158 23.37 -3.04 4.29
C TYR A 158 24.76 -3.02 3.63
N PHE A 159 25.40 -4.18 3.54
CA PHE A 159 26.77 -4.29 3.02
C PHE A 159 26.88 -4.11 1.50
N LYS A 160 25.75 -4.01 0.79
CA LYS A 160 25.75 -3.73 -0.66
C LYS A 160 25.95 -2.25 -0.99
N GLY A 161 25.77 -1.34 -0.02
CA GLY A 161 25.92 0.10 -0.26
C GLY A 161 25.02 0.60 -1.39
N SER A 162 25.60 1.22 -2.42
CA SER A 162 24.87 1.83 -3.52
C SER A 162 24.13 0.85 -4.45
N THR A 163 24.44 -0.45 -4.38
CA THR A 163 23.76 -1.49 -5.18
C THR A 163 22.68 -2.22 -4.40
N SER A 164 22.33 -1.74 -3.19
CA SER A 164 21.36 -2.40 -2.31
C SER A 164 19.97 -2.59 -2.94
N TYR A 165 19.59 -1.74 -3.90
CA TYR A 165 18.34 -1.84 -4.65
C TYR A 165 18.36 -2.87 -5.79
N PHE A 166 19.52 -3.46 -6.09
CA PHE A 166 19.70 -4.50 -7.09
C PHE A 166 19.97 -5.86 -6.44
N ASP A 167 19.35 -6.89 -7.01
CA ASP A 167 19.33 -8.26 -6.53
C ASP A 167 19.01 -8.34 -5.03
N PRO A 168 17.97 -7.67 -4.50
CA PRO A 168 17.79 -7.51 -3.08
C PRO A 168 17.43 -8.84 -2.38
N ILE A 169 17.79 -8.93 -1.10
CA ILE A 169 17.17 -9.88 -0.18
C ILE A 169 15.88 -9.23 0.33
N LEU A 170 14.74 -9.88 0.12
CA LEU A 170 13.41 -9.41 0.53
C LEU A 170 12.68 -10.48 1.34
N TRP A 171 11.60 -10.09 2.00
CA TRP A 171 10.80 -10.94 2.88
C TRP A 171 9.42 -11.16 2.28
N LYS A 172 9.19 -12.36 1.76
CA LYS A 172 7.87 -12.80 1.28
C LYS A 172 7.16 -13.59 2.37
N ASN A 173 6.07 -13.07 2.91
CA ASN A 173 5.29 -13.71 3.99
C ASN A 173 6.20 -14.23 5.13
N ASN A 174 7.02 -13.34 5.67
CA ASN A 174 8.01 -13.59 6.73
C ASN A 174 9.15 -14.57 6.36
N LYS A 175 9.28 -14.96 5.09
CA LYS A 175 10.40 -15.78 4.62
C LYS A 175 11.36 -14.91 3.82
N GLN A 176 12.61 -14.93 4.23
CA GLN A 176 13.71 -14.29 3.51
C GLN A 176 13.96 -15.02 2.18
N ASN A 177 14.03 -14.27 1.07
CA ASN A 177 14.32 -14.78 -0.26
C ASN A 177 15.28 -13.82 -0.99
N GLN A 178 16.14 -14.39 -1.82
CA GLN A 178 17.03 -13.65 -2.73
C GLN A 178 16.29 -13.44 -4.05
N TYR A 179 16.28 -12.21 -4.56
CA TYR A 179 15.69 -11.87 -5.86
C TYR A 179 16.77 -11.37 -6.82
N GLU A 180 16.49 -11.41 -8.12
CA GLU A 180 17.35 -10.89 -9.19
C GLU A 180 16.66 -9.69 -9.83
N GLY A 181 17.40 -8.62 -10.11
CA GLY A 181 16.90 -7.40 -10.74
C GLY A 181 16.68 -6.23 -9.79
N TYR A 182 16.02 -5.19 -10.29
CA TYR A 182 15.75 -3.96 -9.53
C TYR A 182 14.52 -4.13 -8.63
N CYS A 183 14.60 -3.67 -7.38
CA CYS A 183 13.56 -3.95 -6.39
C CYS A 183 12.16 -3.48 -6.79
N SER A 184 12.04 -2.35 -7.48
CA SER A 184 10.73 -1.82 -7.89
C SER A 184 10.04 -2.73 -8.89
N ASP A 185 10.79 -3.31 -9.83
CA ASP A 185 10.26 -4.26 -10.81
C ASP A 185 9.79 -5.52 -10.08
N ILE A 186 10.62 -6.04 -9.17
CA ILE A 186 10.29 -7.19 -8.32
C ILE A 186 8.99 -6.97 -7.54
N PHE A 187 8.77 -5.79 -6.95
CA PHE A 187 7.52 -5.51 -6.22
C PHE A 187 6.26 -5.49 -7.11
N THR A 188 6.41 -5.33 -8.43
CA THR A 188 5.28 -5.18 -9.37
C THR A 188 5.05 -6.38 -10.28
N GLU A 189 5.98 -7.33 -10.36
CA GLU A 189 5.93 -8.49 -11.26
C GLU A 189 5.56 -9.83 -10.57
N ASN A 190 5.41 -9.84 -9.24
CA ASN A 190 5.16 -11.05 -8.44
C ASN A 190 3.68 -11.45 -8.33
#